data_AF-A0A1H7MFK5-F1
#
_entry.id   AF-A0A1H7MFK5-F1
#
_cell.length_a   1.000
_cell.length_b   1.000
_cell.length_c   1.000
_cell.angle_alpha   90.00
_cell.angle_beta   90.00
_cell.angle_gamma   90.00
#
_symmetry.space_group_name_H-M   'P 1'
#
loop_
_entity.id
_entity.type
_entity.pdbx_description
1 polymer ?
#
loop_
_entity_poly.entity_id
_entity_poly.type
_entity_poly.pdbx_seq_one_letter_code
_entity_poly.pdbx_strand_id
1 'polypeptide(L)'
;MNTLNKLFLTIITIILISCSSSELIEVWKNPDIESFEANKVLVIGMTSDIDGRKVFEKKLTAALKKNGVTSEKSLDFFEKSFTDSPKTEEDLMTMEGKLLEAGFDAILLSKVLAVEDRVTVVQAYRNMDKDFRNFKDDYYKNQDIYYEDDYYEEYEIYHVETSLYCICPDKERELIWKGSIDITEPENVKKAVGDYVKVLIWALKGQKLLIIEEEITDENIDL
;
A
#
# COMPACT_ATOMS: atom_id res chain seq x y z
N MET A 1 36.68 32.40 13.93
CA MET A 1 35.34 31.98 13.44
C MET A 1 34.54 31.53 14.64
N ASN A 2 33.64 32.39 15.12
CA ASN A 2 33.11 32.33 16.49
C ASN A 2 32.29 31.06 16.71
N THR A 3 32.31 30.53 17.94
CA THR A 3 31.48 29.40 18.37
C THR A 3 29.99 29.64 18.11
N LEU A 4 29.54 30.90 18.13
CA LEU A 4 28.20 31.30 17.67
C LEU A 4 27.94 30.99 16.18
N ASN A 5 28.93 31.22 15.29
CA ASN A 5 28.77 30.93 13.86
C ASN A 5 28.76 29.42 13.57
N LYS A 6 29.42 28.61 14.41
CA LYS A 6 29.32 27.15 14.33
C LYS A 6 27.95 26.65 14.79
N LEU A 7 27.41 27.21 15.89
CA LEU A 7 26.07 26.84 16.39
C LEU A 7 24.96 27.23 15.41
N PHE A 8 25.09 28.39 14.75
CA PHE A 8 24.16 28.85 13.72
C PHE A 8 24.19 27.96 12.47
N LEU A 9 25.36 27.47 12.06
CA LEU A 9 25.51 26.53 10.94
C LEU A 9 24.92 25.14 11.27
N THR A 10 25.00 24.69 12.52
CA THR A 10 24.40 23.42 12.98
C THR A 10 22.86 23.50 13.05
N ILE A 11 22.30 24.65 13.45
CA ILE A 11 20.84 24.86 13.54
C ILE A 11 20.18 24.96 12.16
N ILE A 12 20.86 25.55 11.17
CA ILE A 12 20.35 25.65 9.79
C ILE A 12 20.28 24.27 9.10
N THR A 13 21.07 23.30 9.55
CA THR A 13 21.08 21.95 8.97
C THR A 13 19.88 21.09 9.44
N ILE A 14 19.21 21.48 10.53
CA ILE A 14 18.10 20.70 11.14
C ILE A 14 16.73 21.00 10.46
N ILE A 15 16.63 22.02 9.60
CA ILE A 15 15.35 22.46 9.02
C ILE A 15 15.03 21.75 7.67
N LEU A 16 15.88 20.85 7.17
CA LEU A 16 15.53 20.00 6.03
C LEU A 16 14.68 18.80 6.45
N ILE A 17 13.65 19.03 7.26
CA ILE A 17 12.59 18.06 7.45
C ILE A 17 11.82 18.03 6.13
N SER A 18 12.14 17.04 5.30
CA SER A 18 11.48 16.76 4.03
C SER A 18 9.97 16.72 4.26
N CYS A 19 9.24 17.68 3.71
CA CYS A 19 7.80 17.58 3.60
C CYS A 19 7.49 16.35 2.72
N SER A 20 6.75 15.39 3.29
CA SER A 20 6.28 14.21 2.54
C SER A 20 5.12 14.64 1.67
N SER A 21 5.13 14.27 0.38
CA SER A 21 3.96 14.50 -0.50
C SER A 21 2.88 13.44 -0.33
N SER A 22 2.97 12.60 0.70
CA SER A 22 1.98 11.57 1.02
C SER A 22 1.63 11.62 2.50
N GLU A 23 0.34 11.69 2.80
CA GLU A 23 -0.20 11.77 4.16
C GLU A 23 -1.21 10.66 4.41
N LEU A 24 -1.02 9.90 5.50
CA LEU A 24 -1.97 8.88 5.93
C LEU A 24 -3.15 9.55 6.62
N ILE A 25 -4.31 9.52 5.98
CA ILE A 25 -5.51 10.23 6.42
C ILE A 25 -6.31 9.37 7.39
N GLU A 26 -6.53 8.11 7.03
CA GLU A 26 -7.30 7.18 7.85
C GLU A 26 -6.74 5.77 7.75
N VAL A 27 -6.90 5.03 8.84
CA VAL A 27 -6.50 3.64 8.98
C VAL A 27 -7.62 2.85 9.62
N TRP A 28 -7.88 1.69 9.07
CA TRP A 28 -8.65 0.63 9.72
C TRP A 28 -7.80 -0.63 9.75
N LYS A 29 -7.75 -1.27 10.93
CA LYS A 29 -7.11 -2.56 11.14
C LYS A 29 -8.16 -3.48 11.75
N ASN A 30 -8.18 -4.73 11.31
CA ASN A 30 -9.06 -5.73 11.90
C ASN A 30 -8.75 -5.85 13.42
N PRO A 31 -9.72 -5.57 14.31
CA PRO A 31 -9.49 -5.54 15.76
C PRO A 31 -9.14 -6.91 16.34
N ASP A 32 -9.48 -8.00 15.64
CA ASP A 32 -9.20 -9.37 16.07
C ASP A 32 -7.78 -9.82 15.71
N ILE A 33 -6.99 -8.97 15.04
CA ILE A 33 -5.66 -9.28 14.54
C ILE A 33 -4.62 -8.43 15.26
N GLU A 34 -3.87 -9.03 16.18
CA GLU A 34 -2.78 -8.32 16.87
C GLU A 34 -1.60 -8.07 15.93
N SER A 35 -1.18 -9.11 15.20
CA SER A 35 -0.12 -9.06 14.19
C SER A 35 -0.48 -9.97 13.02
N PHE A 36 0.13 -9.71 11.87
CA PHE A 36 -0.09 -10.51 10.67
C PHE A 36 1.24 -10.70 9.95
N GLU A 37 1.57 -11.95 9.63
CA GLU A 37 2.69 -12.31 8.78
C GLU A 37 2.17 -13.09 7.57
N ALA A 38 2.91 -13.03 6.48
CA ALA A 38 2.58 -13.71 5.23
C ALA A 38 3.82 -14.45 4.72
N ASN A 39 3.61 -15.65 4.19
CA ASN A 39 4.67 -16.40 3.50
C ASN A 39 5.13 -15.66 2.25
N LYS A 40 4.18 -15.12 1.46
CA LYS A 40 4.49 -14.41 0.23
C LYS A 40 3.38 -13.41 -0.13
N VAL A 41 3.79 -12.16 -0.36
CA VAL A 41 2.88 -11.04 -0.65
C VAL A 41 2.88 -10.70 -2.14
N LEU A 42 1.70 -10.62 -2.74
CA LEU A 42 1.54 -10.03 -4.06
C LEU A 42 1.23 -8.54 -3.93
N VAL A 43 1.97 -7.69 -4.63
CA VAL A 43 1.71 -6.24 -4.69
C VAL A 43 1.00 -5.90 -5.99
N ILE A 44 -0.20 -5.31 -5.89
CA ILE A 44 -1.02 -4.88 -7.03
C ILE A 44 -1.24 -3.37 -6.94
N GLY A 45 -0.88 -2.63 -7.99
CA GLY A 45 -1.32 -1.25 -8.20
C GLY A 45 -2.46 -1.19 -9.23
N MET A 46 -3.57 -0.55 -8.87
CA MET A 46 -4.76 -0.36 -9.70
C MET A 46 -4.90 1.13 -10.03
N THR A 47 -4.54 1.46 -11.26
CA THR A 47 -4.53 2.81 -11.85
C THR A 47 -4.41 2.67 -13.37
N SER A 48 -4.93 3.63 -14.13
CA SER A 48 -4.68 3.76 -15.57
C SER A 48 -3.26 4.28 -15.88
N ASP A 49 -2.54 4.90 -14.92
CA ASP A 49 -1.13 5.26 -15.08
C ASP A 49 -0.21 4.03 -14.99
N ILE A 50 0.08 3.46 -16.16
CA ILE A 50 0.94 2.29 -16.31
C ILE A 50 2.36 2.54 -15.76
N ASP A 51 2.90 3.75 -15.91
CA ASP A 51 4.27 4.05 -15.47
C ASP A 51 4.33 4.27 -13.95
N GLY A 52 3.33 4.96 -13.39
CA GLY A 52 3.09 5.05 -11.96
C GLY A 52 2.99 3.67 -11.31
N ARG A 53 2.15 2.77 -11.87
CA ARG A 53 2.01 1.38 -11.41
C ARG A 53 3.34 0.62 -11.42
N LYS A 54 4.10 0.67 -12.53
CA LYS A 54 5.42 0.01 -12.63
C LYS A 54 6.39 0.50 -11.57
N VAL A 55 6.45 1.82 -11.35
CA VAL A 55 7.35 2.42 -10.36
C VAL A 55 6.92 2.04 -8.94
N PHE A 56 5.61 2.07 -8.67
CA PHE A 56 5.01 1.69 -7.39
C PHE A 56 5.29 0.24 -7.02
N GLU A 57 4.85 -0.71 -7.83
CA GLU A 57 5.02 -2.13 -7.51
C GLU A 57 6.52 -2.47 -7.36
N LYS A 58 7.39 -1.91 -8.22
CA LYS A 58 8.84 -2.07 -8.10
C LYS A 58 9.40 -1.55 -6.77
N LYS A 59 9.04 -0.33 -6.38
CA LYS A 59 9.58 0.28 -5.16
C LYS A 59 9.05 -0.40 -3.90
N LEU A 60 7.75 -0.73 -3.87
CA LEU A 60 7.14 -1.34 -2.71
C LEU A 60 7.63 -2.77 -2.49
N THR A 61 7.66 -3.61 -3.53
CA THR A 61 8.23 -4.96 -3.43
C THR A 61 9.70 -4.90 -2.99
N ALA A 62 10.51 -3.96 -3.50
CA ALA A 62 11.90 -3.81 -3.06
C ALA A 62 12.01 -3.38 -1.58
N ALA A 63 11.14 -2.49 -1.12
CA ALA A 63 11.11 -2.03 0.26
C ALA A 63 10.64 -3.14 1.22
N LEU A 64 9.62 -3.93 0.83
CA LEU A 64 9.16 -5.12 1.56
C LEU A 64 10.29 -6.15 1.69
N LYS A 65 10.95 -6.50 0.58
CA LYS A 65 12.11 -7.43 0.59
C LYS A 65 13.25 -6.96 1.49
N LYS A 66 13.53 -5.64 1.50
CA LYS A 66 14.54 -5.05 2.39
C LYS A 66 14.20 -5.23 3.87
N ASN A 67 12.91 -5.36 4.20
CA ASN A 67 12.42 -5.60 5.55
C ASN A 67 12.08 -7.09 5.79
N GLY A 68 12.66 -8.02 5.02
CA GLY A 68 12.50 -9.46 5.24
C GLY A 68 11.22 -10.08 4.65
N VAL A 69 10.37 -9.30 3.98
CA VAL A 69 9.10 -9.80 3.43
C VAL A 69 9.28 -10.35 2.01
N THR A 70 9.00 -11.63 1.82
CA THR A 70 8.94 -12.23 0.49
C THR A 70 7.76 -11.63 -0.28
N SER A 71 8.04 -10.97 -1.41
CA SER A 71 7.01 -10.29 -2.19
C SER A 71 7.30 -10.28 -3.69
N GLU A 72 6.26 -10.19 -4.50
CA GLU A 72 6.37 -10.05 -5.96
C GLU A 72 5.36 -9.03 -6.49
N LYS A 73 5.65 -8.51 -7.69
CA LYS A 73 4.83 -7.51 -8.37
C LYS A 73 3.80 -8.23 -9.21
N SER A 74 2.57 -7.72 -9.24
CA SER A 74 1.53 -8.23 -10.13
C SER A 74 1.94 -8.20 -11.60
N LEU A 75 2.72 -7.19 -12.01
CA LEU A 75 3.25 -7.05 -13.37
C LEU A 75 4.22 -8.16 -13.81
N ASP A 76 4.87 -8.84 -12.86
CA ASP A 76 5.77 -9.97 -13.16
C ASP A 76 5.04 -11.31 -13.04
N PHE A 77 4.06 -11.40 -12.14
CA PHE A 77 3.32 -12.64 -11.88
C PHE A 77 2.21 -12.89 -12.90
N PHE A 78 1.48 -11.85 -13.28
CA PHE A 78 0.42 -11.95 -14.29
C PHE A 78 0.98 -11.69 -15.68
N GLU A 79 0.37 -12.34 -16.68
CA GLU A 79 0.65 -12.03 -18.07
C GLU A 79 0.28 -10.58 -18.38
N LYS A 80 0.97 -9.97 -19.36
CA LYS A 80 0.74 -8.56 -19.75
C LYS A 80 -0.73 -8.23 -20.01
N SER A 81 -1.52 -9.21 -20.42
CA SER A 81 -2.94 -9.07 -20.76
C SER A 81 -3.91 -9.20 -19.60
N PHE A 82 -3.42 -9.40 -18.38
CA PHE A 82 -4.31 -9.60 -17.24
C PHE A 82 -5.21 -8.39 -16.97
N THR A 83 -4.75 -7.17 -17.26
CA THR A 83 -5.56 -5.96 -17.12
C THR A 83 -6.09 -5.43 -18.45
N ASP A 84 -6.05 -6.21 -19.54
CA ASP A 84 -6.56 -5.77 -20.86
C ASP A 84 -8.10 -5.86 -20.96
N SER A 85 -8.73 -6.64 -20.08
CA SER A 85 -10.19 -6.80 -20.05
C SER A 85 -10.69 -7.03 -18.62
N PRO A 86 -11.90 -6.55 -18.29
CA PRO A 86 -12.54 -6.85 -17.02
C PRO A 86 -12.57 -8.35 -16.74
N LYS A 87 -12.42 -8.69 -15.47
CA LYS A 87 -12.45 -10.04 -14.91
C LYS A 87 -13.81 -10.31 -14.29
N THR A 88 -14.29 -11.52 -14.55
CA THR A 88 -15.43 -12.09 -13.84
C THR A 88 -15.03 -12.54 -12.45
N GLU A 89 -16.01 -12.78 -11.57
CA GLU A 89 -15.71 -13.37 -10.26
C GLU A 89 -15.03 -14.74 -10.37
N GLU A 90 -15.37 -15.53 -11.40
CA GLU A 90 -14.77 -16.85 -11.65
C GLU A 90 -13.29 -16.73 -12.04
N ASP A 91 -12.94 -15.72 -12.86
CA ASP A 91 -11.55 -15.43 -13.21
C ASP A 91 -10.73 -15.08 -11.96
N LEU A 92 -11.30 -14.28 -11.06
CA LEU A 92 -10.65 -13.86 -9.82
C LEU A 92 -10.49 -15.03 -8.84
N MET A 93 -11.48 -15.91 -8.73
CA MET A 93 -11.35 -17.16 -7.94
C MET A 93 -10.24 -18.05 -8.49
N THR A 94 -10.19 -18.22 -9.81
CA THR A 94 -9.13 -18.99 -10.48
C THR A 94 -7.76 -18.36 -10.24
N MET A 95 -7.68 -17.04 -10.29
CA MET A 95 -6.46 -16.30 -10.01
C MET A 95 -5.99 -16.49 -8.57
N GLU A 96 -6.88 -16.38 -7.59
CA GLU A 96 -6.55 -16.64 -6.18
C GLU A 96 -6.05 -18.08 -5.97
N GLY A 97 -6.62 -19.06 -6.68
CA GLY A 97 -6.12 -20.44 -6.68
C GLY A 97 -4.66 -20.54 -7.16
N LYS A 98 -4.35 -19.91 -8.30
CA LYS A 98 -2.98 -19.85 -8.85
C LYS A 98 -2.00 -19.15 -7.91
N LEU A 99 -2.45 -18.11 -7.21
CA LEU A 99 -1.65 -17.41 -6.21
C LEU A 99 -1.28 -18.35 -5.06
N LEU A 100 -2.25 -19.09 -4.53
CA LEU A 100 -2.01 -20.06 -3.46
C LEU A 100 -1.06 -21.19 -3.90
N GLU A 101 -1.24 -21.73 -5.10
CA GLU A 101 -0.32 -22.73 -5.68
C GLU A 101 1.12 -22.20 -5.82
N ALA A 102 1.27 -20.90 -6.10
CA ALA A 102 2.56 -20.21 -6.17
C ALA A 102 3.10 -19.72 -4.81
N GLY A 103 2.42 -20.09 -3.72
CA GLY A 103 2.82 -19.83 -2.34
C GLY A 103 2.42 -18.45 -1.80
N PHE A 104 1.61 -17.68 -2.51
CA PHE A 104 1.06 -16.42 -2.02
C PHE A 104 -0.09 -16.66 -1.06
N ASP A 105 -0.05 -15.98 0.06
CA ASP A 105 -1.08 -16.01 1.10
C ASP A 105 -1.54 -14.61 1.53
N ALA A 106 -0.94 -13.55 0.96
CA ALA A 106 -1.38 -12.17 1.13
C ALA A 106 -1.36 -11.37 -0.17
N ILE A 107 -2.29 -10.43 -0.28
CA ILE A 107 -2.36 -9.45 -1.37
C ILE A 107 -2.37 -8.06 -0.77
N LEU A 108 -1.48 -7.20 -1.26
CA LEU A 108 -1.47 -5.77 -0.98
C LEU A 108 -1.96 -5.04 -2.24
N LEU A 109 -3.22 -4.61 -2.21
CA LEU A 109 -3.90 -3.92 -3.32
C LEU A 109 -3.93 -2.43 -3.03
N SER A 110 -3.36 -1.63 -3.92
CA SER A 110 -3.39 -0.16 -3.86
C SER A 110 -4.17 0.39 -5.06
N LYS A 111 -5.21 1.19 -4.82
CA LYS A 111 -6.11 1.73 -5.83
C LYS A 111 -6.08 3.25 -5.79
N VAL A 112 -5.91 3.90 -6.94
CA VAL A 112 -6.04 5.36 -7.05
C VAL A 112 -7.52 5.69 -7.30
N LEU A 113 -8.18 6.30 -6.34
CA LEU A 113 -9.59 6.66 -6.42
C LEU A 113 -9.73 8.06 -7.02
N ALA A 114 -10.53 8.21 -8.08
CA ALA A 114 -10.94 9.50 -8.59
C ALA A 114 -12.07 10.04 -7.68
N VAL A 115 -11.73 10.93 -6.74
CA VAL A 115 -12.75 11.54 -5.87
C VAL A 115 -12.63 13.06 -5.94
N GLU A 116 -13.63 13.70 -6.55
CA GLU A 116 -13.68 15.16 -6.78
C GLU A 116 -14.12 15.96 -5.54
N ASP A 117 -14.86 15.34 -4.60
CA ASP A 117 -15.52 16.04 -3.50
C ASP A 117 -15.07 15.50 -2.13
N ARG A 118 -14.58 16.42 -1.28
CA ARG A 118 -14.23 16.17 0.13
C ARG A 118 -15.34 15.47 0.91
N VAL A 119 -16.62 15.71 0.59
CA VAL A 119 -17.75 15.06 1.27
C VAL A 119 -17.81 13.57 0.95
N THR A 120 -17.60 13.21 -0.32
CA THR A 120 -17.56 11.81 -0.78
C THR A 120 -16.36 11.08 -0.19
N VAL A 121 -15.21 11.75 -0.13
CA VAL A 121 -14.00 11.25 0.54
C VAL A 121 -14.27 10.94 2.02
N VAL A 122 -14.84 11.89 2.77
CA VAL A 122 -15.16 11.71 4.21
C VAL A 122 -16.22 10.62 4.44
N GLN A 123 -17.14 10.40 3.51
CA GLN A 123 -18.11 9.30 3.61
C GLN A 123 -17.49 7.95 3.28
N ALA A 124 -16.62 7.86 2.28
CA ALA A 124 -15.86 6.65 1.96
C ALA A 124 -15.01 6.22 3.17
N TYR A 125 -14.35 7.18 3.81
CA TYR A 125 -13.63 7.02 5.08
C TYR A 125 -14.50 6.42 6.19
N ARG A 126 -15.68 7.00 6.43
CA ARG A 126 -16.61 6.50 7.47
C ARG A 126 -17.17 5.09 7.25
N ASN A 127 -17.09 4.57 6.04
CA ASN A 127 -17.56 3.22 5.69
C ASN A 127 -16.41 2.26 5.35
N MET A 128 -15.17 2.67 5.64
CA MET A 128 -13.96 1.95 5.25
C MET A 128 -13.90 0.51 5.81
N ASP A 129 -14.52 0.26 6.97
CA ASP A 129 -14.68 -1.04 7.64
C ASP A 129 -15.83 -1.91 7.07
N LYS A 130 -16.77 -1.29 6.36
CA LYS A 130 -17.97 -1.95 5.82
C LYS A 130 -17.81 -2.31 4.35
N ASP A 131 -16.96 -1.57 3.65
CA ASP A 131 -16.74 -1.75 2.22
C ASP A 131 -15.65 -2.81 1.97
N PHE A 132 -16.11 -3.96 1.46
CA PHE A 132 -15.32 -5.10 0.96
C PHE A 132 -14.56 -5.91 2.01
N ARG A 133 -15.11 -7.10 2.33
CA ARG A 133 -14.51 -8.04 3.27
C ARG A 133 -13.36 -8.87 2.69
N ASN A 134 -13.32 -9.05 1.37
CA ASN A 134 -12.31 -9.88 0.71
C ASN A 134 -11.78 -9.19 -0.56
N PHE A 135 -10.62 -9.69 -1.01
CA PHE A 135 -9.91 -9.15 -2.17
C PHE A 135 -10.71 -9.27 -3.47
N LYS A 136 -11.41 -10.39 -3.69
CA LYS A 136 -12.17 -10.64 -4.93
C LYS A 136 -13.23 -9.56 -5.15
N ASP A 137 -14.03 -9.29 -4.11
CA ASP A 137 -15.12 -8.32 -4.20
C ASP A 137 -14.57 -6.91 -4.40
N ASP A 138 -13.46 -6.57 -3.72
CA ASP A 138 -12.80 -5.27 -3.88
C ASP A 138 -12.26 -5.07 -5.30
N TYR A 139 -11.52 -6.06 -5.81
CA TYR A 139 -10.98 -6.03 -7.16
C TYR A 139 -12.11 -5.93 -8.19
N TYR A 140 -13.13 -6.79 -8.08
CA TYR A 140 -14.21 -6.87 -9.06
C TYR A 140 -14.99 -5.55 -9.20
N LYS A 141 -15.24 -4.84 -8.09
CA LYS A 141 -15.97 -3.57 -8.14
C LYS A 141 -15.12 -2.36 -8.53
N ASN A 142 -13.79 -2.44 -8.44
CA ASN A 142 -12.90 -1.32 -8.71
C ASN A 142 -12.06 -1.49 -9.99
N GLN A 143 -12.10 -2.64 -10.65
CA GLN A 143 -11.29 -2.92 -11.84
C GLN A 143 -11.50 -1.94 -13.02
N ASP A 144 -12.60 -1.20 -13.04
CA ASP A 144 -12.86 -0.17 -14.04
C ASP A 144 -11.82 0.96 -14.02
N ILE A 145 -11.14 1.15 -12.87
CA ILE A 145 -10.00 2.06 -12.71
C ILE A 145 -8.88 1.83 -13.75
N TYR A 146 -8.71 0.59 -14.25
CA TYR A 146 -7.70 0.32 -15.29
C TYR A 146 -8.04 0.93 -16.66
N TYR A 147 -9.30 1.27 -16.90
CA TYR A 147 -9.81 1.70 -18.21
C TYR A 147 -10.29 3.16 -18.22
N GLU A 148 -10.26 3.83 -17.06
CA GLU A 148 -10.57 5.24 -16.94
C GLU A 148 -9.32 6.08 -17.26
N ASP A 149 -9.06 6.24 -18.57
CA ASP A 149 -7.88 6.95 -19.09
C ASP A 149 -7.96 8.49 -18.90
N ASP A 150 -9.16 9.05 -18.75
CA ASP A 150 -9.39 10.51 -18.87
C ASP A 150 -9.40 11.29 -17.54
N TYR A 151 -9.17 10.65 -16.40
CA TYR A 151 -9.48 11.28 -15.11
C TYR A 151 -8.27 11.88 -14.36
N TYR A 152 -7.06 11.32 -14.46
CA TYR A 152 -5.99 11.66 -13.51
C TYR A 152 -5.15 12.91 -13.82
N GLU A 153 -5.13 13.38 -15.08
CA GLU A 153 -4.25 14.51 -15.47
C GLU A 153 -4.71 15.86 -14.90
N GLU A 154 -5.97 15.99 -14.45
CA GLU A 154 -6.54 17.25 -13.94
C GLU A 154 -6.46 17.41 -12.41
N TYR A 155 -6.06 16.37 -11.66
CA TYR A 155 -6.13 16.39 -10.20
C TYR A 155 -4.82 16.84 -9.52
N GLU A 156 -4.95 17.82 -8.62
CA GLU A 156 -3.84 18.29 -7.76
C GLU A 156 -3.54 17.32 -6.60
N ILE A 157 -4.51 16.49 -6.20
CA ILE A 157 -4.39 15.53 -5.09
C ILE A 157 -4.96 14.18 -5.54
N TYR A 158 -4.20 13.10 -5.36
CA TYR A 158 -4.69 11.74 -5.60
C TYR A 158 -5.06 11.09 -4.27
N HIS A 159 -6.29 10.59 -4.17
CA HIS A 159 -6.75 9.77 -3.06
C HIS A 159 -6.43 8.31 -3.35
N VAL A 160 -5.60 7.69 -2.51
CA VAL A 160 -5.17 6.30 -2.71
C VAL A 160 -5.56 5.44 -1.52
N GLU A 161 -6.27 4.34 -1.80
CA GLU A 161 -6.61 3.33 -0.79
C GLU A 161 -5.68 2.13 -0.95
N THR A 162 -4.97 1.72 0.10
CA THR A 162 -4.28 0.43 0.15
C THR A 162 -4.95 -0.51 1.11
N SER A 163 -5.26 -1.71 0.64
CA SER A 163 -5.82 -2.80 1.41
C SER A 163 -4.84 -3.97 1.47
N LEU A 164 -4.66 -4.55 2.66
CA LEU A 164 -3.96 -5.80 2.89
C LEU A 164 -4.98 -6.91 3.15
N TYR A 165 -4.99 -7.92 2.29
CA TYR A 165 -5.85 -9.08 2.39
C TYR A 165 -5.05 -10.33 2.73
N CYS A 166 -5.63 -11.16 3.60
CA CYS A 166 -5.27 -12.56 3.73
C CYS A 166 -6.09 -13.35 2.71
N ILE A 167 -5.39 -14.10 1.85
CA ILE A 167 -6.01 -15.11 0.97
C ILE A 167 -5.73 -16.52 1.50
N CYS A 168 -5.43 -16.61 2.79
CA CYS A 168 -4.84 -17.77 3.44
C CYS A 168 -5.72 -19.03 3.26
N PRO A 169 -5.12 -20.20 2.97
CA PRO A 169 -5.88 -21.41 2.65
C PRO A 169 -6.68 -21.95 3.84
N ASP A 170 -6.20 -21.75 5.06
CA ASP A 170 -6.76 -22.31 6.30
C ASP A 170 -7.58 -21.31 7.12
N LYS A 171 -7.81 -20.10 6.59
CA LYS A 171 -8.56 -19.03 7.27
C LYS A 171 -9.60 -18.41 6.34
N GLU A 172 -10.52 -17.65 6.91
CA GLU A 172 -11.43 -16.85 6.10
C GLU A 172 -10.63 -15.82 5.30
N ARG A 173 -10.94 -15.68 4.01
CA ARG A 173 -10.33 -14.63 3.18
C ARG A 173 -10.85 -13.30 3.68
N GLU A 174 -9.98 -12.51 4.27
CA GLU A 174 -10.41 -11.31 4.99
C GLU A 174 -9.47 -10.12 4.77
N LEU A 175 -10.06 -8.92 4.92
CA LEU A 175 -9.35 -7.67 5.01
C LEU A 175 -8.65 -7.58 6.37
N ILE A 176 -7.33 -7.50 6.35
CA ILE A 176 -6.48 -7.37 7.54
C ILE A 176 -6.35 -5.90 7.93
N TRP A 177 -6.13 -5.06 6.93
CA TRP A 177 -5.81 -3.66 7.10
C TRP A 177 -6.18 -2.87 5.87
N LYS A 178 -6.59 -1.62 6.07
CA LYS A 178 -6.85 -0.66 5.00
C LYS A 178 -6.38 0.72 5.44
N GLY A 179 -5.74 1.43 4.53
CA GLY A 179 -5.26 2.80 4.76
C GLY A 179 -5.60 3.70 3.58
N SER A 180 -6.16 4.86 3.90
CA SER A 180 -6.43 5.95 2.95
C SER A 180 -5.32 6.99 3.04
N ILE A 181 -4.71 7.31 1.90
CA ILE A 181 -3.53 8.16 1.80
C ILE A 181 -3.73 9.17 0.68
N ASP A 182 -3.48 10.43 0.98
CA ASP A 182 -3.53 11.51 0.00
C ASP A 182 -2.12 11.77 -0.56
N ILE A 183 -2.01 11.91 -1.88
CA ILE A 183 -0.79 12.28 -2.58
C ILE A 183 -0.97 13.68 -3.15
N THR A 184 -0.20 14.66 -2.66
CA THR A 184 -0.41 16.10 -2.94
C THR A 184 0.55 16.70 -3.99
N GLU A 185 1.47 15.89 -4.53
CA GLU A 185 2.39 16.27 -5.62
C GLU A 185 2.47 15.13 -6.67
N PRO A 186 1.35 14.76 -7.31
CA PRO A 186 1.29 13.61 -8.22
C PRO A 186 2.16 13.79 -9.48
N GLU A 187 2.47 15.01 -9.89
CA GLU A 187 3.24 15.33 -11.10
C GLU A 187 4.67 14.77 -11.07
N ASN A 188 5.24 14.60 -9.88
CA ASN A 188 6.52 13.92 -9.71
C ASN A 188 6.30 12.47 -9.27
N VAL A 189 5.84 11.64 -10.21
CA VAL A 189 5.56 10.20 -10.01
C VAL A 189 6.63 9.50 -9.18
N LYS A 190 7.93 9.73 -9.46
CA LYS A 190 9.01 9.08 -8.72
C LYS A 190 9.07 9.53 -7.26
N LYS A 191 8.89 10.83 -6.97
CA LYS A 191 8.87 11.36 -5.60
C LYS A 191 7.60 10.91 -4.89
N ALA A 192 6.43 11.16 -5.49
CA ALA A 192 5.12 10.77 -4.98
C ALA A 192 5.08 9.31 -4.56
N VAL A 193 5.41 8.39 -5.49
CA VAL A 193 5.47 6.95 -5.20
C VAL A 193 6.52 6.63 -4.13
N GLY A 194 7.65 7.35 -4.12
CA GLY A 194 8.69 7.15 -3.11
C GLY A 194 8.21 7.49 -1.69
N ASP A 195 7.52 8.61 -1.54
CA ASP A 195 6.97 9.04 -0.26
C ASP A 195 5.78 8.17 0.15
N TYR A 196 4.93 7.80 -0.80
CA TYR A 196 3.85 6.83 -0.60
C TYR A 196 4.35 5.49 -0.05
N VAL A 197 5.38 4.92 -0.67
CA VAL A 197 5.99 3.67 -0.20
C VAL A 197 6.59 3.81 1.21
N LYS A 198 7.17 4.96 1.56
CA LYS A 198 7.66 5.19 2.93
C LYS A 198 6.51 5.17 3.94
N VAL A 199 5.40 5.82 3.63
CA VAL A 199 4.19 5.84 4.48
C VAL A 199 3.66 4.43 4.68
N LEU A 200 3.54 3.63 3.61
CA LEU A 200 3.09 2.25 3.70
C LEU A 200 4.01 1.38 4.57
N ILE A 201 5.32 1.46 4.36
CA ILE A 201 6.28 0.69 5.17
C ILE A 201 6.23 1.13 6.64
N TRP A 202 6.11 2.42 6.91
CA TRP A 202 5.96 2.94 8.27
C TRP A 202 4.67 2.43 8.93
N ALA A 203 3.54 2.47 8.22
CA ALA A 203 2.25 2.00 8.73
C ALA A 203 2.26 0.49 9.01
N LEU A 204 2.78 -0.31 8.07
CA LEU A 204 2.90 -1.77 8.19
C LEU A 204 3.76 -2.16 9.40
N LYS A 205 4.94 -1.53 9.55
CA LYS A 205 5.81 -1.73 10.73
C LYS A 205 5.12 -1.36 12.04
N GLY A 206 4.58 -0.13 12.12
CA GLY A 206 3.99 0.39 13.35
C GLY A 206 2.78 -0.42 13.83
N GLN A 207 2.14 -1.15 12.92
CA GLN A 207 0.97 -1.98 13.21
C GLN A 207 1.26 -3.48 13.28
N LYS A 208 2.55 -3.87 13.23
CA LYS A 208 3.00 -5.27 13.24
C LYS A 208 2.35 -6.12 12.14
N LEU A 209 2.25 -5.54 10.94
CA LEU A 209 1.68 -6.16 9.75
C LEU A 209 2.78 -6.37 8.72
N LEU A 210 3.01 -7.62 8.31
CA LEU A 210 4.07 -8.11 7.43
C LEU A 210 5.50 -7.89 7.96
N ILE A 211 5.76 -6.82 8.68
CA ILE A 211 7.06 -6.44 9.20
C ILE A 211 6.97 -6.38 10.72
N ILE A 212 7.48 -7.41 11.38
CA ILE A 212 7.54 -7.50 12.84
C ILE A 212 8.99 -7.22 13.25
N GLU A 213 9.19 -6.14 13.99
CA GLU A 213 10.47 -5.87 14.63
C GLU A 213 10.53 -6.68 15.92
N GLU A 214 11.52 -7.55 16.06
CA GLU A 214 11.77 -8.25 17.32
C GLU A 214 12.08 -7.21 18.40
N GLU A 215 11.27 -7.17 19.46
CA GLU A 215 11.64 -6.45 20.67
C GLU A 215 12.86 -7.16 21.27
N ILE A 216 14.01 -6.48 21.33
CA ILE A 216 15.15 -6.95 22.10
C ILE A 216 14.72 -6.89 23.57
N THR A 217 14.22 -8.01 24.10
CA THR A 217 14.06 -8.18 25.54
C THR A 217 15.45 -8.41 26.12
N ASP A 218 15.93 -7.41 26.86
CA ASP A 218 17.25 -7.38 27.52
C ASP A 218 17.25 -8.31 28.76
N GLU A 219 16.84 -9.59 28.59
CA GLU A 219 16.70 -10.58 29.67
C GLU A 219 17.90 -11.54 29.79
N ASN A 220 19.06 -11.23 29.20
CA ASN A 220 20.30 -11.99 29.44
C ASN A 220 21.48 -11.11 29.83
N ILE A 221 21.30 -10.30 30.88
CA ILE A 221 22.41 -9.87 31.74
C ILE A 221 22.41 -10.79 32.97
N ASP A 222 22.80 -12.03 32.78
CA ASP A 222 23.23 -12.89 33.88
C ASP A 222 24.66 -12.45 34.29
N LEU A 223 24.76 -11.90 35.50
CA LEU A 223 26.01 -11.66 36.25
C LEU A 223 26.42 -12.94 36.99
#